data_AF-A0A3M8DR86-F1
#
_entry.id   AF-A0A3M8DR86-F1
#
_cell.length_a   1.000
_cell.length_b   1.000
_cell.length_c   1.000
_cell.angle_alpha   90.00
_cell.angle_beta   90.00
_cell.angle_gamma   90.00
#
_symmetry.space_group_name_H-M   'P 1'
#
loop_
_entity.id
_entity.type
_entity.pdbx_description
1 polymer ?
#
loop_
_entity_poly.entity_id
_entity_poly.type
_entity_poly.pdbx_seq_one_letter_code
_entity_poly.pdbx_strand_id
1 'polypeptide(L)'
;MANGFARSKQEQTDWQPANADEYKQVLSIISPQLYPYVTEHAELSTLMDEVREGFDRDVYRTALDAIGEELEHHFRYEEEFILSKLANHIPTEEAGPIKKLKSEHQIIRDRHAEVSKLLGESPSEESDKELMQKMNLLAYLLKKHIEKEDHYFFPLVSLVLTEAEKDQIAVEIAAENRHSDK
;
A
#
# COMPACT_ATOMS: atom_id res chain seq x y z
N MET A 1 -22.54 14.80 17.19
CA MET A 1 -23.59 14.12 16.41
C MET A 1 -22.89 13.28 15.36
N ALA A 2 -23.10 11.97 15.33
CA ALA A 2 -22.44 11.09 14.37
C ALA A 2 -23.03 11.32 12.97
N ASN A 3 -22.29 11.99 12.10
CA ASN A 3 -22.66 12.17 10.70
C ASN A 3 -22.26 10.91 9.92
N GLY A 4 -23.12 9.89 9.98
CA GLY A 4 -22.97 8.67 9.19
C GLY A 4 -23.33 8.92 7.73
N PHE A 5 -22.37 9.37 6.92
CA PHE A 5 -22.49 9.31 5.47
C PHE A 5 -22.42 7.85 5.03
N ALA A 6 -23.43 7.42 4.27
CA ALA A 6 -23.58 6.04 3.84
C ALA A 6 -22.46 5.67 2.85
N ARG A 7 -21.49 4.87 3.35
CA ARG A 7 -20.49 4.16 2.54
C ARG A 7 -21.22 3.28 1.51
N SER A 8 -20.62 2.97 0.37
CA SER A 8 -21.24 2.01 -0.54
C SER A 8 -21.38 0.65 0.16
N LYS A 9 -22.44 -0.10 -0.18
CA LYS A 9 -22.77 -1.36 0.50
C LYS A 9 -21.64 -2.41 0.40
N GLN A 10 -20.78 -2.31 -0.63
CA GLN A 10 -19.67 -3.20 -0.90
C GLN A 10 -18.39 -2.78 -0.16
N GLU A 11 -18.12 -1.49 0.00
CA GLU A 11 -17.01 -0.95 0.82
C GLU A 11 -17.24 -1.11 2.34
N GLN A 12 -18.48 -1.45 2.75
CA GLN A 12 -18.85 -1.72 4.14
C GLN A 12 -18.67 -3.20 4.54
N THR A 13 -18.84 -4.14 3.62
CA THR A 13 -18.80 -5.58 3.93
C THR A 13 -17.41 -6.18 3.89
N ASP A 14 -16.52 -5.60 3.07
CA ASP A 14 -15.23 -6.24 2.74
C ASP A 14 -14.03 -5.58 3.45
N TRP A 15 -14.28 -4.61 4.35
CA TRP A 15 -13.25 -3.97 5.17
C TRP A 15 -13.00 -4.77 6.45
N GLN A 16 -11.77 -5.20 6.67
CA GLN A 16 -11.32 -5.85 7.89
C GLN A 16 -10.31 -4.94 8.61
N PRO A 17 -10.46 -4.66 9.92
CA PRO A 17 -9.44 -3.95 10.70
C PRO A 17 -8.10 -4.70 10.68
N ALA A 18 -6.99 -3.97 10.80
CA ALA A 18 -5.66 -4.54 10.88
C ALA A 18 -5.58 -5.54 12.05
N ASN A 19 -4.95 -6.68 11.79
CA ASN A 19 -4.87 -7.79 12.72
C ASN A 19 -3.43 -8.28 12.89
N ALA A 20 -2.88 -8.12 14.10
CA ALA A 20 -1.52 -8.52 14.42
C ALA A 20 -1.27 -10.05 14.29
N ASP A 21 -2.30 -10.88 14.42
CA ASP A 21 -2.15 -12.33 14.25
C ASP A 21 -2.13 -12.74 12.77
N GLU A 22 -2.82 -12.00 11.91
CA GLU A 22 -2.76 -12.18 10.45
C GLU A 22 -1.37 -11.84 9.93
N TYR A 23 -0.80 -10.73 10.39
CA TYR A 23 0.59 -10.35 10.11
C TYR A 23 1.59 -11.47 10.45
N LYS A 24 1.48 -12.10 11.63
CA LYS A 24 2.36 -13.22 12.01
C LYS A 24 2.19 -14.43 11.09
N GLN A 25 0.97 -14.69 10.62
CA GLN A 25 0.71 -15.79 9.68
C GLN A 25 1.39 -15.53 8.34
N VAL A 26 1.29 -14.30 7.80
CA VAL A 26 1.97 -13.89 6.56
C VAL A 26 3.49 -14.06 6.69
N LEU A 27 4.10 -13.56 7.77
CA LEU A 27 5.54 -13.73 8.00
C LEU A 27 5.99 -15.20 8.03
N SER A 28 5.11 -16.11 8.48
CA SER A 28 5.43 -17.54 8.56
C SER A 28 5.50 -18.25 7.21
N ILE A 29 4.95 -17.65 6.15
CA ILE A 29 4.84 -18.25 4.81
C ILE A 29 5.65 -17.53 3.73
N ILE A 30 6.33 -16.43 4.07
CA ILE A 30 7.19 -15.67 3.13
C ILE A 30 8.66 -15.74 3.54
N SER A 31 9.54 -15.45 2.58
CA SER A 31 10.97 -15.37 2.80
C SER A 31 11.34 -14.18 3.72
N PRO A 32 12.30 -14.34 4.65
CA PRO A 32 12.71 -13.28 5.59
C PRO A 32 13.17 -11.98 4.94
N GLN A 33 13.71 -12.04 3.72
CA GLN A 33 14.13 -10.89 2.93
C GLN A 33 12.97 -9.93 2.60
N LEU A 34 11.72 -10.42 2.65
CA LEU A 34 10.51 -9.65 2.37
C LEU A 34 9.80 -9.15 3.64
N TYR A 35 10.29 -9.48 4.84
CA TYR A 35 9.66 -9.06 6.10
C TYR A 35 9.53 -7.53 6.28
N PRO A 36 10.49 -6.70 5.81
CA PRO A 36 10.33 -5.25 5.91
C PRO A 36 9.06 -4.74 5.23
N TYR A 37 8.76 -5.20 4.00
CA TYR A 37 7.56 -4.82 3.25
C TYR A 37 6.27 -5.09 4.02
N VAL A 38 6.14 -6.30 4.58
CA VAL A 38 4.94 -6.68 5.35
C VAL A 38 4.84 -5.90 6.67
N THR A 39 5.98 -5.46 7.22
CA THR A 39 5.99 -4.64 8.44
C THR A 39 5.48 -3.23 8.16
N GLU A 40 5.94 -2.62 7.07
CA GLU A 40 5.44 -1.34 6.56
C GLU A 40 3.93 -1.41 6.29
N HIS A 41 3.47 -2.48 5.64
CA HIS A 41 2.05 -2.77 5.41
C HIS A 41 1.20 -2.81 6.68
N ALA A 42 1.71 -3.40 7.77
CA ALA A 42 0.97 -3.49 9.03
C ALA A 42 0.77 -2.11 9.68
N GLU A 43 1.78 -1.27 9.64
CA GLU A 43 1.73 0.11 10.14
C GLU A 43 0.77 0.95 9.29
N LEU A 44 0.91 0.89 7.96
CA LEU A 44 0.07 1.63 7.03
C LEU A 44 -1.40 1.18 7.09
N SER A 45 -1.65 -0.12 7.25
CA SER A 45 -3.00 -0.68 7.41
C SER A 45 -3.72 -0.16 8.64
N THR A 46 -2.99 0.05 9.74
CA THR A 46 -3.53 0.62 10.99
C THR A 46 -3.94 2.08 10.77
N LEU A 47 -3.08 2.86 10.11
CA LEU A 47 -3.39 4.25 9.77
C LEU A 47 -4.60 4.36 8.83
N MET A 48 -4.77 3.41 7.91
CA MET A 48 -5.97 3.35 7.06
C MET A 48 -7.24 3.02 7.83
N ASP A 49 -7.17 2.30 8.96
CA ASP A 49 -8.30 2.14 9.87
C ASP A 49 -8.68 3.46 10.55
N GLU A 50 -7.69 4.20 11.05
CA GLU A 50 -7.90 5.52 11.67
C GLU A 50 -8.57 6.52 10.70
N VAL A 51 -8.13 6.54 9.44
CA VAL A 51 -8.74 7.36 8.36
C VAL A 51 -10.24 7.10 8.22
N ARG A 52 -10.71 5.88 8.53
CA ARG A 52 -12.11 5.48 8.39
C ARG A 52 -12.95 5.65 9.65
N GLU A 53 -12.35 5.99 10.79
CA GLU A 53 -13.08 6.23 12.04
C GLU A 53 -13.89 7.52 12.00
N GLY A 54 -13.40 8.53 11.28
CA GLY A 54 -14.07 9.81 11.14
C GLY A 54 -13.33 10.78 10.21
N PHE A 55 -13.95 11.93 10.00
CA PHE A 55 -13.29 13.04 9.31
C PHE A 55 -12.40 13.79 10.30
N ASP A 56 -11.09 13.73 10.07
CA ASP A 56 -10.08 14.50 10.78
C ASP A 56 -8.96 14.89 9.79
N ARG A 57 -8.76 16.20 9.61
CA ARG A 57 -7.78 16.71 8.62
C ARG A 57 -6.33 16.46 9.03
N ASP A 58 -6.04 16.36 10.33
CA ASP A 58 -4.68 16.08 10.79
C ASP A 58 -4.35 14.60 10.64
N VAL A 59 -5.33 13.72 10.89
CA VAL A 59 -5.22 12.29 10.53
C VAL A 59 -5.02 12.13 9.02
N TYR A 60 -5.80 12.84 8.19
CA TYR A 60 -5.65 12.75 6.74
C TYR A 60 -4.31 13.27 6.24
N ARG A 61 -3.76 14.33 6.85
CA ARG A 61 -2.41 14.81 6.53
C ARG A 61 -1.37 13.75 6.84
N THR A 62 -1.40 13.21 8.06
CA THR A 62 -0.49 12.15 8.51
C THR A 62 -0.57 10.93 7.59
N ALA A 63 -1.78 10.53 7.22
CA ALA A 63 -2.02 9.43 6.30
C ALA A 63 -1.48 9.71 4.89
N LEU A 64 -1.68 10.91 4.34
CA LEU A 64 -1.14 11.26 3.02
C LEU A 64 0.38 11.35 3.00
N ASP A 65 1.00 11.82 4.09
CA ASP A 65 2.45 11.84 4.22
C ASP A 65 3.00 10.40 4.23
N ALA A 66 2.41 9.51 5.06
CA ALA A 66 2.79 8.10 5.11
C ALA A 66 2.56 7.36 3.79
N ILE A 67 1.44 7.60 3.11
CA ILE A 67 1.19 7.06 1.77
C ILE A 67 2.21 7.62 0.77
N GLY A 68 2.61 8.89 0.90
CA GLY A 68 3.64 9.48 0.04
C GLY A 68 4.97 8.72 0.14
N GLU A 69 5.39 8.38 1.36
CA GLU A 69 6.59 7.56 1.61
C GLU A 69 6.45 6.16 0.99
N GLU A 70 5.28 5.53 1.14
CA GLU A 70 4.98 4.23 0.51
C GLU A 70 5.15 4.27 -1.02
N LEU A 71 4.65 5.33 -1.64
CA LEU A 71 4.70 5.50 -3.10
C LEU A 71 6.14 5.72 -3.63
N GLU A 72 6.96 6.45 -2.88
CA GLU A 72 8.32 6.84 -3.27
C GLU A 72 9.35 5.73 -2.98
N HIS A 73 9.15 4.98 -1.90
CA HIS A 73 10.07 3.95 -1.44
C HIS A 73 9.54 2.56 -1.74
N HIS A 74 8.45 2.15 -1.10
CA HIS A 74 7.96 0.77 -1.19
C HIS A 74 7.62 0.38 -2.62
N PHE A 75 6.71 1.11 -3.28
CA PHE A 75 6.29 0.79 -4.65
C PHE A 75 7.45 0.85 -5.64
N ARG A 76 8.37 1.81 -5.45
CA ARG A 76 9.55 1.93 -6.30
C ARG A 76 10.44 0.72 -6.14
N TYR A 77 10.74 0.29 -4.91
CA TYR A 77 11.59 -0.87 -4.65
C TYR A 77 10.96 -2.15 -5.17
N GLU A 78 9.64 -2.32 -5.02
CA GLU A 78 8.95 -3.43 -5.64
C GLU A 78 9.10 -3.41 -7.16
N GLU A 79 8.85 -2.27 -7.81
CA GLU A 79 8.93 -2.14 -9.26
C GLU A 79 10.33 -2.35 -9.82
N GLU A 80 11.34 -1.79 -9.16
CA GLU A 80 12.75 -1.80 -9.60
C GLU A 80 13.44 -3.12 -9.26
N PHE A 81 13.20 -3.68 -8.07
CA PHE A 81 13.98 -4.81 -7.56
C PHE A 81 13.22 -6.13 -7.61
N ILE A 82 11.96 -6.16 -7.16
CA ILE A 82 11.17 -7.39 -7.06
C ILE A 82 10.56 -7.76 -8.42
N LEU A 83 9.75 -6.88 -8.99
CA LEU A 83 9.02 -7.11 -10.24
C LEU A 83 9.98 -7.31 -11.43
N SER A 84 11.11 -6.60 -11.44
CA SER A 84 12.15 -6.77 -12.45
C SER A 84 12.76 -8.17 -12.43
N LYS A 85 13.05 -8.73 -11.24
CA LYS A 85 13.55 -10.10 -11.11
C LYS A 85 12.46 -11.13 -11.41
N LEU A 86 11.24 -10.90 -10.92
CA LEU A 86 10.10 -11.78 -11.17
C LEU A 86 9.75 -11.90 -12.65
N ALA A 87 9.98 -10.84 -13.45
CA ALA A 87 9.76 -10.86 -14.89
C ALA A 87 10.60 -11.93 -15.62
N ASN A 88 11.75 -12.32 -15.07
CA ASN A 88 12.57 -13.40 -15.64
C ASN A 88 11.92 -14.79 -15.49
N HIS A 89 10.91 -14.92 -14.63
CA HIS A 89 10.25 -16.19 -14.28
C HIS A 89 8.80 -16.26 -14.78
N ILE A 90 8.19 -15.14 -15.18
CA ILE A 90 6.80 -15.08 -15.63
C ILE A 90 6.73 -14.84 -17.14
N PRO A 91 6.07 -15.72 -17.93
CA PRO A 91 6.20 -15.75 -19.38
C PRO A 91 5.47 -14.62 -20.15
N THR A 92 4.84 -13.64 -19.50
CA THR A 92 4.15 -12.54 -20.21
C THR A 92 4.15 -11.23 -19.43
N GLU A 93 4.46 -10.14 -20.14
CA GLU A 93 4.36 -8.76 -19.66
C GLU A 93 3.00 -8.12 -19.99
N GLU A 94 2.20 -8.73 -20.88
CA GLU A 94 0.96 -8.14 -21.38
C GLU A 94 -0.26 -8.41 -20.49
N ALA A 95 -0.20 -9.44 -19.66
CA ALA A 95 -1.20 -9.81 -18.68
C ALA A 95 -0.56 -10.62 -17.54
N GLY A 96 -1.01 -10.44 -16.30
CA GLY A 96 -0.48 -11.22 -15.17
C GLY A 96 -0.27 -10.38 -13.91
N PRO A 97 0.31 -10.98 -12.85
CA PRO A 97 0.45 -10.34 -11.54
C PRO A 97 1.29 -9.06 -11.63
N ILE A 98 2.39 -9.05 -12.39
CA ILE A 98 3.28 -7.89 -12.53
C ILE A 98 2.54 -6.68 -13.11
N LYS A 99 1.85 -6.86 -14.25
CA LYS A 99 1.10 -5.77 -14.88
C LYS A 99 -0.05 -5.30 -14.00
N LYS A 100 -0.72 -6.22 -13.31
CA LYS A 100 -1.81 -5.90 -12.39
C LYS A 100 -1.32 -5.04 -11.23
N LEU A 101 -0.21 -5.41 -10.59
CA LEU A 101 0.41 -4.65 -9.50
C LEU A 101 0.79 -3.24 -9.96
N LYS A 102 1.53 -3.10 -11.06
CA LYS A 102 1.90 -1.80 -11.63
C LYS A 102 0.68 -0.91 -11.95
N SER A 103 -0.40 -1.50 -12.45
CA SER A 103 -1.63 -0.74 -12.69
C SER A 103 -2.29 -0.25 -11.41
N GLU A 104 -2.20 -1.03 -10.32
CA GLU A 104 -2.71 -0.64 -9.01
C GLU A 104 -1.85 0.44 -8.38
N HIS A 105 -0.53 0.34 -8.50
CA HIS A 105 0.38 1.39 -8.05
C HIS A 105 0.05 2.72 -8.73
N GLN A 106 -0.14 2.71 -10.06
CA GLN A 106 -0.51 3.93 -10.77
C GLN A 106 -1.85 4.50 -10.31
N ILE A 107 -2.87 3.65 -10.12
CA ILE A 107 -4.17 4.10 -9.61
C ILE A 107 -4.03 4.74 -8.23
N ILE A 108 -3.24 4.16 -7.33
CA ILE A 108 -3.02 4.69 -5.98
C ILE A 108 -2.25 6.03 -6.06
N ARG A 109 -1.20 6.13 -6.88
CA ARG A 109 -0.47 7.39 -7.14
C ARG A 109 -1.40 8.50 -7.62
N ASP A 110 -2.25 8.21 -8.61
CA ASP A 110 -3.19 9.19 -9.15
C ASP A 110 -4.18 9.68 -8.09
N ARG A 111 -4.68 8.77 -7.24
CA ARG A 111 -5.61 9.10 -6.16
C ARG A 111 -4.93 9.86 -5.02
N HIS A 112 -3.72 9.49 -4.66
CA HIS A 112 -2.92 10.23 -3.67
C HIS A 112 -2.69 11.67 -4.11
N ALA A 113 -2.30 11.89 -5.38
CA ALA A 113 -2.11 13.24 -5.93
C ALA A 113 -3.41 14.06 -5.91
N GLU A 114 -4.54 13.44 -6.27
CA GLU A 114 -5.86 14.07 -6.23
C GLU A 114 -6.25 14.50 -4.81
N VAL A 115 -6.10 13.61 -3.83
CA VAL A 115 -6.44 13.88 -2.42
C VAL A 115 -5.50 14.91 -1.80
N SER A 116 -4.20 14.82 -2.08
CA SER A 116 -3.19 15.76 -1.60
C SER A 116 -3.47 17.19 -2.08
N LYS A 117 -3.90 17.34 -3.34
CA LYS A 117 -4.31 18.64 -3.88
C LYS A 117 -5.51 19.20 -3.10
N LEU A 118 -6.56 18.40 -2.89
CA LEU A 118 -7.76 18.84 -2.16
C LEU A 118 -7.47 19.20 -0.70
N LEU A 119 -6.56 18.47 -0.05
CA LEU A 119 -6.17 18.77 1.33
C LEU A 119 -5.47 20.15 1.43
N GLY A 120 -4.76 20.56 0.37
CA GLY A 120 -4.09 21.86 0.28
C GLY A 120 -5.02 23.04 -0.07
N GLU A 121 -6.25 22.78 -0.50
CA GLU A 121 -7.24 23.81 -0.81
C GLU A 121 -7.90 24.38 0.47
N SER A 122 -8.39 25.61 0.38
CA SER A 122 -9.08 26.28 1.49
C SER A 122 -10.30 25.48 1.94
N PRO A 123 -10.45 25.18 3.25
CA PRO A 123 -11.53 24.34 3.75
C PRO A 123 -12.90 24.98 3.57
N SER A 124 -13.85 24.17 3.14
CA SER A 124 -15.28 24.44 3.03
C SER A 124 -16.05 23.15 3.32
N GLU A 125 -17.34 23.25 3.65
CA GLU A 125 -18.15 22.05 3.91
C GLU A 125 -18.20 21.09 2.72
N GLU A 126 -18.25 21.63 1.49
CA GLU A 126 -18.28 20.82 0.27
C GLU A 126 -16.92 20.16 0.01
N SER A 127 -15.82 20.91 0.12
CA SER A 127 -14.48 20.35 -0.03
C SER A 127 -14.15 19.32 1.04
N ASP A 128 -14.64 19.48 2.27
CA ASP A 128 -14.43 18.52 3.36
C ASP A 128 -15.18 17.21 3.10
N LYS A 129 -16.40 17.29 2.57
CA LYS A 129 -17.16 16.09 2.14
C LYS A 129 -16.46 15.37 1.00
N GLU A 130 -16.00 16.11 -0.01
CA GLU A 130 -15.28 15.53 -1.15
C GLU A 130 -13.95 14.89 -0.68
N LEU A 131 -13.19 15.60 0.14
CA LEU A 131 -11.94 15.10 0.74
C LEU A 131 -12.18 13.81 1.52
N MET A 132 -13.20 13.79 2.38
CA MET A 132 -13.60 12.59 3.13
C MET A 132 -13.91 11.41 2.21
N GLN A 133 -14.68 11.62 1.14
CA GLN A 133 -15.03 10.55 0.20
C GLN A 133 -13.80 9.98 -0.51
N LYS A 134 -12.93 10.85 -1.02
CA LYS A 134 -11.74 10.42 -1.76
C LYS A 134 -10.70 9.79 -0.85
N MET A 135 -10.54 10.30 0.38
CA MET A 135 -9.64 9.71 1.36
C MET A 135 -10.11 8.31 1.78
N ASN A 136 -11.41 8.11 2.00
CA ASN A 136 -11.97 6.77 2.26
C ASN A 136 -11.74 5.80 1.10
N LEU A 137 -11.88 6.26 -0.15
CA LEU A 137 -11.60 5.44 -1.33
C LEU A 137 -10.11 5.09 -1.43
N LEU A 138 -9.22 6.06 -1.22
CA LEU A 138 -7.77 5.83 -1.23
C LEU A 138 -7.38 4.80 -0.16
N ALA A 139 -7.88 4.95 1.07
CA ALA A 139 -7.65 3.99 2.15
C ALA A 139 -8.17 2.58 1.81
N TYR A 140 -9.33 2.49 1.16
CA TYR A 140 -9.87 1.23 0.63
C TYR A 140 -8.96 0.57 -0.41
N LEU A 141 -8.53 1.34 -1.41
CA LEU A 141 -7.66 0.82 -2.46
C LEU A 141 -6.32 0.33 -1.89
N LEU A 142 -5.76 1.08 -0.94
CA LEU A 142 -4.49 0.73 -0.30
C LEU A 142 -4.60 -0.54 0.55
N LYS A 143 -5.61 -0.68 1.41
CA LYS A 143 -5.79 -1.92 2.17
C LYS A 143 -6.02 -3.14 1.28
N LYS A 144 -6.74 -2.98 0.17
CA LYS A 144 -6.94 -4.08 -0.79
C LYS A 144 -5.69 -4.44 -1.59
N HIS A 145 -4.81 -3.47 -1.79
CA HIS A 145 -3.50 -3.68 -2.38
C HIS A 145 -2.59 -4.44 -1.42
N ILE A 146 -2.44 -3.94 -0.19
CA ILE A 146 -1.70 -4.59 0.90
C ILE A 146 -2.18 -6.04 1.14
N GLU A 147 -3.50 -6.24 1.28
CA GLU A 147 -4.08 -7.58 1.49
C GLU A 147 -3.65 -8.55 0.38
N LYS A 148 -3.60 -8.07 -0.86
CA LYS A 148 -3.23 -8.90 -1.99
C LYS A 148 -1.74 -9.21 -2.00
N GLU A 149 -0.92 -8.26 -1.62
CA GLU A 149 0.51 -8.43 -1.62
C GLU A 149 0.95 -9.42 -0.56
N ASP A 150 0.47 -9.21 0.66
CA ASP A 150 0.75 -10.06 1.82
C ASP A 150 0.29 -11.51 1.61
N HIS A 151 -0.91 -11.71 1.04
CA HIS A 151 -1.49 -13.05 0.95
C HIS A 151 -1.19 -13.79 -0.35
N TYR A 152 -0.79 -13.09 -1.41
CA TYR A 152 -0.59 -13.70 -2.72
C TYR A 152 0.72 -13.32 -3.38
N PHE A 153 1.07 -12.04 -3.43
CA PHE A 153 2.26 -11.59 -4.15
C PHE A 153 3.56 -12.01 -3.46
N PHE A 154 3.77 -11.65 -2.18
CA PHE A 154 4.99 -12.02 -1.46
C PHE A 154 5.16 -13.53 -1.26
N PRO A 155 4.08 -14.31 -1.01
CA PRO A 155 4.17 -15.77 -1.09
C PRO A 155 4.60 -16.28 -2.48
N LEU A 156 4.06 -15.71 -3.57
CA LEU A 156 4.47 -16.07 -4.94
C LEU A 156 5.96 -15.73 -5.17
N VAL A 157 6.40 -14.54 -4.80
CA VAL A 157 7.81 -14.11 -4.90
C VAL A 157 8.71 -15.06 -4.10
N SER A 158 8.30 -15.45 -2.89
CA SER A 158 9.03 -16.39 -2.04
C SER A 158 9.15 -17.78 -2.66
N LEU A 159 8.16 -18.21 -3.45
CA LEU A 159 8.17 -19.51 -4.13
C LEU A 159 8.93 -19.50 -5.46
N VAL A 160 8.87 -18.40 -6.20
CA VAL A 160 9.37 -18.32 -7.58
C VAL A 160 10.83 -17.89 -7.63
N LEU A 161 11.22 -16.88 -6.83
CA LEU A 161 12.60 -16.39 -6.86
C LEU A 161 13.55 -17.37 -6.17
N THR A 162 14.78 -17.42 -6.67
CA THR A 162 15.88 -18.13 -6.02
C THR A 162 16.35 -17.39 -4.76
N GLU A 163 17.01 -18.08 -3.83
CA GLU A 163 17.58 -17.43 -2.64
C GLU A 163 18.58 -16.34 -3.01
N ALA A 164 19.39 -16.53 -4.04
CA ALA A 164 20.33 -15.52 -4.52
C ALA A 164 19.64 -14.24 -5.01
N GLU A 165 18.50 -14.36 -5.70
CA GLU A 165 17.71 -13.21 -6.13
C GLU A 165 17.07 -12.47 -4.96
N LYS A 166 16.58 -13.19 -3.95
CA LYS A 166 16.01 -12.61 -2.72
C LYS A 166 17.07 -11.89 -1.89
N ASP A 167 18.24 -12.50 -1.73
CA ASP A 167 19.37 -11.87 -1.04
C ASP A 167 19.83 -10.60 -1.77
N GLN A 168 19.83 -10.64 -3.11
CA GLN A 168 20.15 -9.45 -3.91
C GLN A 168 19.13 -8.33 -3.69
N ILE A 169 17.82 -8.63 -3.64
CA ILE A 169 16.76 -7.64 -3.33
C ILE A 169 17.05 -6.99 -1.97
N ALA A 170 17.33 -7.78 -0.93
CA ALA A 170 17.63 -7.26 0.40
C ALA A 170 18.86 -6.34 0.40
N VAL A 171 19.90 -6.65 -0.38
CA VAL A 171 21.10 -5.82 -0.53
C VAL A 171 20.80 -4.51 -1.25
N GLU A 172 20.01 -4.55 -2.33
CA GLU A 172 19.61 -3.37 -3.11
C GLU A 172 18.80 -2.38 -2.25
N ILE A 173 17.80 -2.86 -1.51
CA ILE A 173 17.01 -2.04 -0.59
C ILE A 173 17.89 -1.42 0.51
N ALA A 174 18.73 -2.24 1.14
CA ALA A 174 19.61 -1.75 2.19
C ALA A 174 20.59 -0.68 1.66
N ALA A 175 20.97 -0.74 0.39
CA ALA A 175 21.81 0.27 -0.24
C ALA A 175 21.06 1.58 -0.47
N GLU A 176 19.82 1.54 -0.94
CA GLU A 176 18.98 2.72 -1.15
C GLU A 176 18.68 3.44 0.18
N ASN A 177 18.29 2.71 1.23
CA ASN A 177 17.98 3.32 2.54
C ASN A 177 19.19 4.06 3.13
N ARG A 178 20.41 3.58 2.91
CA ARG A 178 21.64 4.27 3.35
C ARG A 178 21.97 5.56 2.58
N HIS A 179 21.41 5.74 1.38
CA HIS A 179 21.58 6.95 0.59
C HIS A 179 20.54 8.02 0.94
N SER A 180 19.35 7.62 1.38
CA SER A 180 18.29 8.54 1.84
C SER A 180 18.61 9.20 3.20
N ASP A 181 19.45 8.58 4.03
CA ASP A 181 19.85 9.09 5.37
C ASP A 181 20.98 10.15 5.35
N LYS A 182 21.36 10.68 4.17
CA LYS A 182 22.45 11.67 4.00
C LYS A 182 21.97 12.98 3.44
#